data_AF-A0AAU5CZN4-F1
#
_entry.id   AF-A0AAU5CZN4-F1
#
_cell.length_a   1.000
_cell.length_b   1.000
_cell.length_c   1.000
_cell.angle_alpha   90.00
_cell.angle_beta   90.00
_cell.angle_gamma   90.00
#
_symmetry.space_group_name_H-M   'P 1'
#
loop_
_entity.id
_entity.type
_entity.pdbx_description
1 polymer ?
#
loop_
_entity_poly.entity_id
_entity_poly.type
_entity_poly.pdbx_seq_one_letter_code
_entity_poly.pdbx_strand_id
1 'polypeptide(L)'
;MASAVGCTAEITLKAADYRQATCKTAQADYVFVDFDTAEGQRAWLDYAQLYGGVYLVGDRWALSAKSKEYMESLRATLGGTVEERGAFGASPAPSSP
;
A
#
# COMPACT_ATOMS: atom_id res chain seq x y z
N MET A 1 -7.67 -14.83 4.18
CA MET A 1 -6.85 -14.02 3.26
C MET A 1 -5.40 -13.89 3.72
N ALA A 2 -5.09 -13.63 5.00
CA ALA A 2 -3.69 -13.59 5.49
C ALA A 2 -2.89 -14.89 5.24
N SER A 3 -3.52 -16.06 5.34
CA SER A 3 -2.88 -17.36 5.10
C SER A 3 -2.60 -17.68 3.62
N ALA A 4 -3.19 -16.95 2.67
CA ALA A 4 -3.01 -17.22 1.24
C ALA A 4 -1.66 -16.71 0.72
N VAL A 5 -0.96 -15.88 1.49
CA VAL A 5 0.29 -15.20 1.08
C VAL A 5 1.51 -15.72 1.85
N GLY A 6 1.37 -16.76 2.68
CA GLY A 6 2.48 -17.32 3.47
C GLY A 6 3.07 -16.35 4.50
N CYS A 7 2.33 -15.30 4.86
CA CYS A 7 2.78 -14.29 5.80
C CYS A 7 2.14 -14.50 7.18
N THR A 8 2.96 -14.43 8.24
CA THR A 8 2.49 -14.15 9.59
C THR A 8 2.15 -12.66 9.69
N ALA A 9 0.92 -12.32 9.32
CA ALA A 9 0.44 -10.95 9.35
C ALA A 9 0.26 -10.51 10.81
N GLU A 10 1.18 -9.70 11.31
CA GLU A 10 1.04 -9.08 12.64
C GLU A 10 0.25 -7.80 12.47
N ILE A 11 -0.99 -7.76 13.00
CA ILE A 11 -1.83 -6.56 12.96
C ILE A 11 -1.17 -5.50 13.84
N THR A 12 -0.48 -4.57 13.20
CA THR A 12 0.28 -3.51 13.86
C THR A 12 -0.64 -2.33 14.20
N LEU A 13 -1.69 -2.10 13.43
CA LEU A 13 -2.63 -1.01 13.64
C LEU A 13 -4.04 -1.39 13.21
N LYS A 14 -5.00 -1.12 14.10
CA LYS A 14 -6.43 -1.27 13.83
C LYS A 14 -7.09 0.10 14.01
N ALA A 15 -7.28 0.80 12.91
CA ALA A 15 -8.09 2.02 12.86
C ALA A 15 -9.57 1.65 12.66
N ALA A 16 -10.47 2.62 12.83
CA ALA A 16 -11.88 2.43 12.52
C ALA A 16 -12.09 2.13 11.02
N ASP A 17 -11.30 2.76 10.16
CA ASP A 17 -11.46 2.73 8.70
C ASP A 17 -10.54 1.72 7.99
N TYR A 18 -9.47 1.26 8.65
CA TYR A 18 -8.51 0.33 8.05
C TYR A 18 -7.76 -0.53 9.07
N ARG A 19 -7.29 -1.68 8.59
CA ARG A 19 -6.47 -2.64 9.32
C ARG A 19 -5.13 -2.75 8.62
N GLN A 20 -4.05 -2.41 9.32
CA GLN A 20 -2.70 -2.57 8.82
C GLN A 20 -2.02 -3.74 9.52
N ALA A 21 -1.41 -4.60 8.72
CA ALA A 21 -0.57 -5.69 9.16
C ALA A 21 0.81 -5.58 8.52
N THR A 22 1.85 -5.81 9.31
CA THR A 22 3.21 -5.95 8.78
C THR A 22 3.48 -7.42 8.56
N CYS A 23 4.00 -7.71 7.38
CA CYS A 23 4.32 -9.04 6.90
C CYS A 23 5.82 -9.17 6.71
N LYS A 24 6.44 -10.04 7.50
CA LYS A 24 7.86 -10.38 7.33
C LYS A 24 7.96 -11.68 6.57
N THR A 25 8.60 -11.65 5.40
CA THR A 25 8.94 -12.87 4.66
C THR A 25 10.45 -13.02 4.57
N ALA A 26 10.93 -14.21 4.21
CA ALA A 26 12.35 -14.45 4.00
C ALA A 26 12.94 -13.60 2.84
N GLN A 27 12.09 -13.07 1.97
CA GLN A 27 12.47 -12.30 0.79
C GLN A 27 12.41 -10.79 1.04
N ALA A 28 11.35 -10.33 1.71
CA ALA A 28 11.15 -8.92 2.04
C ALA A 28 10.10 -8.73 3.15
N ASP A 29 10.26 -7.66 3.91
CA ASP A 29 9.20 -7.10 4.74
C ASP A 29 8.28 -6.23 3.86
N TYR A 30 6.96 -6.45 3.99
CA TYR A 30 5.94 -5.63 3.36
C TYR A 30 4.82 -5.28 4.34
N VAL A 31 4.14 -4.18 4.10
CA VAL A 31 2.98 -3.75 4.88
C VAL A 31 1.74 -3.99 4.05
N PHE A 32 0.77 -4.68 4.62
CA PHE A 32 -0.55 -4.89 4.04
C PHE A 32 -1.58 -4.05 4.78
N VAL A 33 -2.40 -3.32 4.04
CA VAL A 33 -3.49 -2.51 4.58
C VAL A 33 -4.78 -2.90 3.91
N ASP A 34 -5.77 -3.25 4.73
CA ASP A 34 -7.11 -3.61 4.32
C ASP A 34 -8.07 -2.50 4.77
N PHE A 35 -8.98 -2.11 3.87
CA PHE A 35 -9.88 -0.97 4.06
C PHE A 35 -11.34 -1.43 4.07
N ASP A 36 -12.15 -0.78 4.89
CA ASP A 36 -13.59 -1.05 4.89
C ASP A 36 -14.26 -0.44 3.63
N THR A 37 -13.80 0.75 3.22
CA THR A 37 -14.32 1.51 2.08
C THR A 37 -13.24 1.85 1.05
N ALA A 38 -13.64 1.98 -0.21
CA ALA A 38 -12.74 2.41 -1.29
C ALA A 38 -12.26 3.87 -1.11
N GLU A 39 -13.09 4.72 -0.50
CA GLU A 39 -12.73 6.10 -0.15
C GLU A 39 -11.62 6.13 0.90
N GLY A 40 -11.72 5.29 1.94
CA GLY A 40 -10.68 5.15 2.96
C GLY A 40 -9.35 4.66 2.37
N GLN A 41 -9.41 3.70 1.45
CA GLN A 41 -8.23 3.25 0.70
C GLN A 41 -7.58 4.39 -0.08
N ARG A 42 -8.37 5.17 -0.83
CA ARG A 42 -7.82 6.25 -1.66
C ARG A 42 -7.21 7.37 -0.82
N ALA A 43 -7.86 7.75 0.28
CA ALA A 43 -7.34 8.75 1.21
C ALA A 43 -6.03 8.31 1.86
N TRP A 44 -5.97 7.05 2.31
CA TRP A 44 -4.74 6.49 2.86
C TRP A 44 -3.62 6.42 1.82
N LEU A 45 -3.93 5.99 0.59
CA LEU A 45 -2.94 5.87 -0.48
C LEU A 45 -2.38 7.24 -0.89
N ASP A 46 -3.22 8.28 -1.00
CA ASP A 46 -2.73 9.62 -1.33
C ASP A 46 -1.79 10.16 -0.24
N TYR A 47 -2.13 9.92 1.04
CA TYR A 47 -1.28 10.27 2.17
C TYR A 47 0.02 9.45 2.22
N ALA A 48 -0.05 8.13 2.06
CA ALA A 48 1.10 7.23 2.11
C ALA A 48 2.09 7.56 0.98
N GLN A 49 1.59 7.83 -0.22
CA GLN A 49 2.41 8.22 -1.35
C GLN A 49 3.18 9.55 -1.14
N LEU A 50 2.76 10.44 -0.24
CA LEU A 50 3.54 11.64 0.13
C LEU A 50 4.89 11.30 0.77
N TYR A 51 4.97 10.16 1.46
CA TYR A 51 6.20 9.65 2.06
C TYR A 51 7.11 8.93 1.06
N GLY A 52 6.66 8.80 -0.21
CA GLY A 52 7.32 8.02 -1.24
C GLY A 52 7.15 6.51 -1.05
N GLY A 53 7.67 5.75 -2.01
CA GLY A 53 7.63 4.29 -2.01
C GLY A 53 6.80 3.70 -3.14
N VAL A 54 6.79 2.37 -3.20
CA VAL A 54 6.05 1.58 -4.18
C VAL A 54 4.87 0.93 -3.48
N TYR A 55 3.69 1.04 -4.07
CA TYR A 55 2.44 0.53 -3.55
C TYR A 55 1.77 -0.39 -4.57
N LEU A 56 1.15 -1.47 -4.12
CA LEU A 56 0.39 -2.40 -4.95
C LEU A 56 -1.05 -2.34 -4.45
N VAL A 57 -1.93 -1.88 -5.32
CA VAL A 57 -3.29 -1.43 -4.98
C VAL A 57 -4.28 -2.40 -5.62
N GLY A 58 -5.18 -2.96 -4.82
CA GLY A 58 -6.28 -3.80 -5.29
C GLY A 58 -7.64 -3.33 -4.77
N ASP A 59 -8.66 -4.18 -4.85
CA ASP A 59 -10.01 -3.82 -4.39
C ASP A 59 -10.06 -3.73 -2.86
N ARG A 60 -10.07 -2.51 -2.31
CA ARG A 60 -10.10 -2.22 -0.86
C ARG A 60 -8.89 -2.75 -0.07
N TRP A 61 -7.75 -2.90 -0.73
CA TRP A 61 -6.49 -3.21 -0.06
C TRP A 61 -5.29 -2.56 -0.76
N ALA A 62 -4.23 -2.32 0.02
CA ALA A 62 -2.96 -1.80 -0.47
C ALA A 62 -1.79 -2.53 0.19
N LEU A 63 -0.75 -2.78 -0.58
CA LEU A 63 0.53 -3.31 -0.14
C LEU A 63 1.59 -2.24 -0.30
N SER A 64 2.57 -2.19 0.59
CA SER A 64 3.76 -1.35 0.47
C SER A 64 5.00 -2.18 0.78
N ALA A 65 6.01 -2.12 -0.08
CA ALA A 65 7.28 -2.78 0.14
C ALA A 65 8.43 -1.91 -0.37
N LYS A 66 9.64 -2.16 0.15
CA LYS A 66 10.84 -1.43 -0.29
C LYS A 66 11.33 -1.83 -1.68
N SER A 67 10.97 -3.03 -2.15
CA SER A 67 11.48 -3.59 -3.40
C SER A 67 10.41 -3.60 -4.49
N LYS A 68 10.66 -2.86 -5.58
CA LYS A 68 9.75 -2.77 -6.73
C LYS A 68 9.58 -4.12 -7.45
N GLU A 69 10.67 -4.85 -7.63
CA GLU A 69 10.65 -6.18 -8.26
C GLU A 69 9.77 -7.16 -7.48
N TYR A 70 9.83 -7.09 -6.15
CA TYR A 70 8.96 -7.89 -5.29
C TYR A 70 7.48 -7.52 -5.44
N MET A 71 7.18 -6.21 -5.57
CA MET A 71 5.82 -5.73 -5.80
C MET A 71 5.27 -6.17 -7.16
N GLU A 72 6.07 -6.15 -8.23
CA GLU A 72 5.66 -6.67 -9.54
C GLU A 72 5.43 -8.19 -9.51
N SER A 73 6.27 -8.95 -8.79
CA SER A 73 6.05 -10.38 -8.58
C SER A 73 4.76 -10.66 -7.82
N LEU A 74 4.47 -9.86 -6.79
CA LEU A 74 3.22 -9.96 -6.05
C LEU A 74 2.02 -9.55 -6.91
N ARG A 75 2.14 -8.52 -7.74
CA ARG A 75 1.10 -8.11 -8.69
C ARG A 75 0.77 -9.24 -9.66
N ALA A 76 1.77 -9.97 -10.16
CA ALA A 76 1.53 -11.13 -11.04
C ALA A 76 0.75 -12.26 -10.34
N THR A 77 0.82 -12.35 -9.01
CA THR A 77 0.16 -13.38 -8.21
C THR A 77 -1.21 -12.94 -7.67
N LEU A 78 -1.30 -11.74 -7.11
CA LEU A 78 -2.46 -11.20 -6.41
C LEU A 78 -3.34 -10.32 -7.30
N GLY A 79 -2.81 -9.85 -8.43
CA GLY A 79 -3.44 -8.82 -9.26
C GLY A 79 -3.26 -7.42 -8.68
N GLY A 80 -4.03 -6.47 -9.23
CA GLY A 80 -3.97 -5.06 -8.86
C GLY A 80 -3.00 -4.23 -9.71
N THR A 81 -2.75 -3.02 -9.23
CA THR A 81 -1.97 -1.99 -9.93
C THR A 81 -0.82 -1.53 -9.04
N VAL A 82 0.40 -1.56 -9.57
CA VAL A 82 1.54 -0.95 -8.89
C VAL A 82 1.49 0.56 -9.13
N GLU A 83 1.32 1.33 -8.06
CA GLU A 83 1.42 2.79 -8.04
C GLU A 83 2.70 3.21 -7.31
N GLU A 84 3.46 4.12 -7.93
CA GLU A 84 4.67 4.72 -7.36
C GLU A 84 4.55 6.22 -7.56
N ARG A 85 4.50 6.99 -6.45
CA ARG A 85 4.69 8.44 -6.52
C ARG A 85 6.14 8.71 -6.20
N GLY A 86 6.89 9.17 -7.22
CA GLY A 86 8.14 9.84 -6.96
C GLY A 86 7.88 11.04 -6.04
N ALA A 87 8.76 11.25 -5.05
CA ALA A 87 8.75 12.47 -4.25
C ALA A 87 8.59 13.66 -5.21
N PHE A 88 7.52 14.42 -5.02
CA PHE A 88 7.05 15.44 -5.94
C PHE A 88 8.20 16.28 -6.53
N GLY A 89 8.42 16.10 -7.83
CA GLY A 89 8.92 17.14 -8.72
C GLY A 89 7.78 17.65 -9.60
N ALA A 90 6.83 18.39 -9.02
CA ALA A 90 6.00 19.39 -9.71
C ALA A 90 5.11 20.13 -8.69
N SER A 91 5.31 21.43 -8.63
CA SER A 91 4.82 22.43 -7.67
C SER A 91 3.31 22.42 -7.36
N PRO A 92 2.89 22.87 -6.16
CA PRO A 92 1.52 23.34 -5.97
C PRO A 92 1.36 24.65 -6.75
N ALA A 93 0.44 24.72 -7.71
CA ALA A 93 0.00 26.01 -8.23
C ALA A 93 -0.94 26.64 -7.18
N PRO A 94 -0.64 27.83 -6.63
CA PRO A 94 -1.59 28.54 -5.79
C PRO A 94 -2.68 29.10 -6.71
N SER A 95 -3.91 28.61 -6.56
CA SER A 95 -5.08 29.30 -7.08
C SER A 95 -5.68 30.11 -5.94
N SER A 96 -5.30 31.37 -5.81
CA SER A 96 -6.02 32.34 -4.99
C SER A 96 -6.83 33.27 -5.90
N PRO A 97 -8.11 33.55 -5.60
CA PRO A 97 -8.80 34.71 -6.15
C PRO A 97 -8.33 36.03 -5.51
#